data_AF-A0A3A2IBG8-F1
#
_entry.id   AF-A0A3A2IBG8-F1
#
_cell.length_a   1.000
_cell.length_b   1.000
_cell.length_c   1.000
_cell.angle_alpha   90.00
_cell.angle_beta   90.00
_cell.angle_gamma   90.00
#
_symmetry.space_group_name_H-M   'P 1'
#
loop_
_entity.id
_entity.type
_entity.pdbx_description
1 polymer ?
#
loop_
_entity_poly.entity_id
_entity_poly.type
_entity_poly.pdbx_seq_one_letter_code
_entity_poly.pdbx_strand_id
1 'polypeptide(L)'
;MIKDNSIRRLFTNLILLVGMLLSSLSFAQAEEPTLPSNLAAGDSVTVQAMQSDKGASRSMSVSNGSGIPAFTMTTNPDGSEDYSVTLQILALMTMLGFLPAMVILMTSFTRIVVVMSILRQAMGLQQTPSNQVIIGIALFLTFFVMSPVLNEINEQAVQPYLNEQVTARQAFDAAQAPMKAFMLKQTRIKDLETFVNMSGEQVSNPEDVSMAVLIPAFITSELKTAFQIGFMLFLPFLIIDLVVASVLMAMGMMMLSPMIVSLPFKLMLFVLVDGWNLILSTLAGSFAL
;
A
#
# COMPACT_ATOMS: atom_id res chain seq x y z
N MET A 1 0.94 5.48 -37.80
CA MET A 1 2.00 4.57 -37.31
C MET A 1 2.90 5.16 -36.21
N ILE A 2 2.76 6.44 -35.82
CA ILE A 2 3.63 7.09 -34.80
C ILE A 2 2.99 7.14 -33.39
N LYS A 3 1.66 7.06 -33.28
CA LYS A 3 0.90 7.23 -32.02
C LYS A 3 1.05 6.06 -31.03
N ASP A 4 1.33 4.85 -31.53
CA ASP A 4 1.40 3.61 -30.75
C ASP A 4 2.71 3.50 -29.92
N ASN A 5 3.80 4.09 -30.43
CA ASN A 5 5.10 4.06 -29.74
C ASN A 5 5.13 4.97 -28.50
N SER A 6 4.32 6.02 -28.43
CA SER A 6 4.30 6.92 -27.26
C SER A 6 3.58 6.28 -26.07
N ILE A 7 2.49 5.55 -26.33
CA ILE A 7 1.72 4.83 -25.30
C ILE A 7 2.56 3.67 -24.76
N ARG A 8 3.21 2.89 -25.64
CA ARG A 8 4.16 1.85 -25.22
C ARG A 8 5.31 2.42 -24.39
N ARG A 9 5.87 3.57 -24.75
CA ARG A 9 6.96 4.22 -23.99
C ARG A 9 6.50 4.73 -22.63
N LEU A 10 5.31 5.31 -22.52
CA LEU A 10 4.75 5.73 -21.24
C LEU A 10 4.46 4.54 -20.33
N PHE A 11 3.88 3.46 -20.87
CA PHE A 11 3.62 2.23 -20.12
C PHE A 11 4.92 1.55 -19.67
N THR A 12 5.94 1.52 -20.53
CA THR A 12 7.26 0.97 -20.21
C THR A 12 7.96 1.81 -19.14
N ASN A 13 7.88 3.14 -19.23
CA ASN A 13 8.48 4.05 -18.24
C ASN A 13 7.74 4.01 -16.90
N LEU A 14 6.41 3.85 -16.89
CA LEU A 14 5.63 3.69 -15.67
C LEU A 14 5.95 2.34 -14.99
N ILE A 15 6.08 1.26 -15.75
CA ILE A 15 6.51 -0.05 -15.23
C ILE A 15 7.95 0.01 -14.69
N LEU A 16 8.86 0.73 -15.36
CA LEU A 16 10.22 0.95 -14.88
C LEU A 16 10.27 1.80 -13.60
N LEU A 17 9.47 2.87 -13.53
CA LEU A 17 9.38 3.73 -12.35
C LEU A 17 8.83 2.97 -11.14
N VAL A 18 7.77 2.18 -11.35
CA VAL A 18 7.18 1.32 -10.32
C VAL A 18 8.15 0.22 -9.90
N GLY A 19 8.83 -0.43 -10.85
CA GLY A 19 9.86 -1.43 -10.56
C GLY A 19 11.05 -0.87 -9.76
N MET A 20 11.47 0.36 -10.07
CA MET A 20 12.58 1.02 -9.36
C MET A 20 12.18 1.42 -7.93
N LEU A 21 10.97 1.95 -7.73
CA LEU A 21 10.39 2.26 -6.41
C LEU A 21 10.19 1.00 -5.53
N LEU A 22 9.84 -0.13 -6.13
CA LEU A 22 9.70 -1.41 -5.42
C LEU A 22 11.06 -2.05 -5.06
N SER A 23 12.11 -1.82 -5.85
CA SER A 23 13.45 -2.35 -5.55
C SER A 23 14.13 -1.65 -4.36
N SER A 24 13.82 -0.37 -4.10
CA SER A 24 14.32 0.37 -2.93
C SER A 24 13.68 -0.03 -1.60
N LEU A 25 12.59 -0.79 -1.61
CA LEU A 25 11.94 -1.32 -0.40
C LEU A 25 12.57 -2.63 0.10
N SER A 26 13.64 -3.12 -0.55
CA SER A 26 14.17 -4.46 -0.32
C SER A 26 15.35 -4.57 0.66
N PHE A 27 15.70 -3.51 1.39
CA PHE A 27 16.70 -3.58 2.47
C PHE A 27 16.29 -2.76 3.70
N ALA A 28 15.48 -3.35 4.56
CA ALA A 28 15.35 -2.94 5.95
C ALA A 28 15.00 -4.18 6.79
N GLN A 29 15.95 -5.11 6.88
CA GLN A 29 15.89 -6.19 7.85
C GLN A 29 16.58 -5.64 9.11
N ALA A 30 15.79 -5.34 10.13
CA ALA A 30 16.31 -4.96 11.44
C ALA A 30 17.11 -6.14 12.01
N GLU A 31 18.42 -5.96 12.12
CA GLU A 31 19.33 -6.87 12.81
C GLU A 31 19.10 -6.68 14.32
N GLU A 32 18.51 -7.69 14.99
CA GLU A 32 18.42 -7.68 16.46
C GLU A 32 19.84 -7.67 17.05
N PRO A 33 20.13 -6.86 18.08
CA PRO A 33 21.45 -6.83 18.67
C PRO A 33 21.65 -8.10 19.49
N THR A 34 22.38 -9.08 18.94
CA THR A 34 22.89 -10.22 19.69
C THR A 34 23.90 -9.71 20.72
N LEU A 35 23.61 -9.89 22.00
CA LEU A 35 24.54 -9.66 23.11
C LEU A 35 25.83 -10.50 22.89
N PRO A 36 27.04 -9.90 22.92
CA PRO A 36 28.27 -10.66 22.73
C PRO A 36 28.51 -11.61 23.90
N SER A 37 28.69 -12.89 23.58
CA SER A 37 28.84 -14.02 24.51
C SER A 37 30.23 -14.13 25.16
N ASN A 38 30.95 -13.03 25.37
CA ASN A 38 32.27 -13.05 26.00
C ASN A 38 32.34 -12.12 27.21
N LEU A 39 31.72 -12.59 28.30
CA LEU A 39 32.11 -12.24 29.67
C LEU A 39 32.51 -13.53 30.38
N ALA A 40 33.77 -13.94 30.18
CA ALA A 40 34.49 -14.80 31.13
C ALA A 40 36.01 -14.62 30.97
N ALA A 41 36.59 -13.92 31.96
CA ALA A 41 37.96 -14.00 32.46
C ALA A 41 39.15 -13.63 31.54
N GLY A 42 39.95 -12.64 31.96
CA GLY A 42 41.36 -12.52 31.55
C GLY A 42 41.91 -11.09 31.49
N ASP A 43 42.34 -10.59 32.64
CA ASP A 43 43.37 -9.58 32.92
C ASP A 43 43.94 -8.63 31.84
N SER A 44 43.94 -7.35 32.24
CA SER A 44 44.97 -6.33 32.02
C SER A 44 45.24 -5.87 30.59
N VAL A 45 45.16 -4.56 30.35
CA VAL A 45 46.26 -3.73 29.81
C VAL A 45 45.78 -2.30 29.54
N THR A 46 46.45 -1.37 30.23
CA THR A 46 46.70 0.06 29.90
C THR A 46 45.60 1.11 30.04
N VAL A 47 45.40 1.52 31.30
CA VAL A 47 45.33 2.94 31.69
C VAL A 47 46.74 3.54 31.51
N GLN A 48 47.14 3.89 30.28
CA GLN A 48 48.45 4.55 30.07
C GLN A 48 48.60 5.29 28.74
N ALA A 49 47.63 6.16 28.41
CA ALA A 49 47.79 7.11 27.31
C ALA A 49 47.05 8.45 27.52
N MET A 50 46.71 8.81 28.76
CA MET A 50 45.88 10.00 29.06
C MET A 50 46.65 11.16 29.70
N GLN A 51 47.95 11.29 29.43
CA GLN A 51 48.77 12.36 30.03
C GLN A 51 49.89 12.82 29.12
N SER A 52 49.56 13.45 27.99
CA SER A 52 50.39 14.50 27.37
C SER A 52 49.76 14.93 26.05
N ASP A 53 48.80 15.86 26.09
CA ASP A 53 48.95 17.02 25.20
C ASP A 53 48.20 18.23 25.76
N LYS A 54 48.94 19.31 26.01
CA LYS A 54 48.46 20.65 26.34
C LYS A 54 48.86 21.53 25.15
N GLY A 55 47.89 21.95 24.34
CA GLY A 55 48.10 22.89 23.25
C GLY A 55 46.85 23.71 22.99
N ALA A 56 46.96 25.03 23.12
CA ALA A 56 45.85 25.97 23.15
C ALA A 56 45.14 26.16 21.80
N SER A 57 43.80 26.17 21.82
CA SER A 57 42.99 27.10 21.03
C SER A 57 41.64 27.29 21.69
N ARG A 58 41.44 28.49 22.23
CA ARG A 58 40.14 29.00 22.67
C ARG A 58 39.27 29.23 21.43
N SER A 59 38.23 28.43 21.27
CA SER A 59 37.00 28.87 20.61
C SER A 59 35.89 28.84 21.64
N MET A 60 35.43 30.03 22.05
CA MET A 60 34.26 30.16 22.89
C MET A 60 33.03 29.87 22.02
N SER A 61 32.59 28.62 22.04
CA SER A 61 31.23 28.28 21.60
C SER A 61 30.28 28.69 22.73
N VAL A 62 29.66 29.87 22.60
CA VAL A 62 28.48 30.22 23.38
C VAL A 62 27.36 29.30 22.89
N SER A 63 27.07 28.28 23.68
CA SER A 63 25.85 27.49 23.55
C SER A 63 24.66 28.40 23.81
N ASN A 64 23.98 28.82 22.75
CA ASN A 64 22.64 29.35 22.86
C ASN A 64 21.75 28.60 21.87
N GLY A 65 20.83 27.80 22.41
CA GLY A 65 19.78 27.13 21.64
C GLY A 65 20.13 25.73 21.16
N SER A 66 19.88 24.75 22.02
CA SER A 66 19.51 23.39 21.60
C SER A 66 18.20 23.46 20.81
N GLY A 67 18.28 23.80 19.53
CA GLY A 67 17.18 23.75 18.57
C GLY A 67 17.58 22.83 17.42
N ILE A 68 16.67 21.93 17.02
CA ILE A 68 16.84 21.10 15.83
C ILE A 68 17.11 22.06 14.64
N PRO A 69 18.19 21.90 13.86
CA PRO A 69 18.53 22.77 12.72
C PRO A 69 17.44 22.88 11.62
N ALA A 70 16.33 22.14 11.75
CA ALA A 70 15.17 22.19 10.88
C ALA A 70 14.28 23.42 11.13
N PHE A 71 14.29 24.02 12.32
CA PHE A 71 13.43 25.16 12.66
C PHE A 71 14.24 26.45 12.83
N THR A 72 14.87 26.92 11.76
CA THR A 72 15.34 28.31 11.69
C THR A 72 14.27 29.12 10.98
N MET A 73 13.42 29.82 11.74
CA MET A 73 12.57 30.88 11.19
C MET A 73 13.45 32.10 10.91
N THR A 74 13.65 32.44 9.64
CA THR A 74 14.25 33.72 9.25
C THR A 74 13.13 34.66 8.86
N THR A 75 12.82 35.62 9.73
CA THR A 75 11.87 36.69 9.45
C THR A 75 12.54 37.71 8.53
N ASN A 76 12.05 37.85 7.29
CA ASN A 76 12.49 38.94 6.41
C ASN A 76 11.91 40.29 6.90
N PRO A 77 12.54 41.44 6.56
CA PRO A 77 12.12 42.76 7.02
C PRO A 77 10.70 43.20 6.63
N ASP A 78 10.00 42.40 5.80
CA ASP A 78 8.66 42.66 5.28
C ASP A 78 7.57 41.77 5.93
N GLY A 79 7.92 41.01 6.98
CA GLY A 79 6.96 40.16 7.69
C GLY A 79 6.58 38.86 6.95
N SER A 80 7.30 38.50 5.88
CA SER A 80 7.18 37.19 5.23
C SER A 80 7.98 36.13 5.98
N GLU A 81 7.31 35.02 6.30
CA GLU A 81 7.90 33.83 6.90
C GLU A 81 8.45 32.92 5.79
N ASP A 82 9.76 32.99 5.55
CA ASP A 82 10.44 31.99 4.73
C ASP A 82 10.65 30.74 5.58
N TYR A 83 9.80 29.73 5.40
CA TYR A 83 10.11 28.38 5.87
C TYR A 83 11.43 27.96 5.23
N SER A 84 12.40 27.50 6.03
CA SER A 84 13.68 27.06 5.51
C SER A 84 13.45 26.03 4.39
N VAL A 85 14.15 26.18 3.27
CA VAL A 85 14.09 25.24 2.13
C VAL A 85 14.22 23.78 2.60
N THR A 86 14.93 23.55 3.70
CA THR A 86 15.04 22.28 4.42
C THR A 86 13.70 21.72 4.93
N LEU A 87 12.83 22.54 5.52
CA LEU A 87 11.48 22.11 5.94
C LEU A 87 10.59 21.75 4.76
N GLN A 88 10.69 22.49 3.65
CA GLN A 88 9.94 22.19 2.43
C GLN A 88 10.38 20.86 1.81
N ILE A 89 11.69 20.60 1.76
CA ILE A 89 12.25 19.32 1.30
C ILE A 89 11.82 18.18 2.23
N LEU A 90 11.87 18.38 3.54
CA LEU A 90 11.43 17.37 4.52
C LEU A 90 9.95 17.03 4.34
N ALA A 91 9.08 18.03 4.18
CA ALA A 91 7.66 17.83 3.91
C ALA A 91 7.43 17.09 2.59
N LEU A 92 8.18 17.43 1.53
CA LEU A 92 8.08 16.78 0.23
C LEU A 92 8.54 15.32 0.28
N MET A 93 9.65 15.03 0.96
CA MET A 93 10.12 13.64 1.16
C MET A 93 9.12 12.82 1.98
N THR A 94 8.52 13.43 3.00
CA THR A 94 7.48 12.79 3.80
C THR A 94 6.27 12.44 2.94
N MET A 95 5.73 13.41 2.17
CA MET A 95 4.60 13.14 1.28
C MET A 95 4.93 12.10 0.20
N LEU A 96 6.15 12.12 -0.35
CA LEU A 96 6.58 11.15 -1.36
C LEU A 96 6.61 9.71 -0.81
N GLY A 97 6.91 9.53 0.47
CA GLY A 97 6.86 8.22 1.14
C GLY A 97 5.44 7.64 1.30
N PHE A 98 4.43 8.50 1.50
CA PHE A 98 3.04 8.07 1.67
C PHE A 98 2.26 7.95 0.35
N LEU A 99 2.73 8.62 -0.71
CA LEU A 99 2.05 8.68 -1.99
C LEU A 99 1.71 7.30 -2.57
N PRO A 100 2.60 6.28 -2.58
CA PRO A 100 2.29 4.96 -3.09
C PRO A 100 1.14 4.28 -2.35
N ALA A 101 1.08 4.43 -1.03
CA ALA A 101 0.02 3.86 -0.22
C ALA A 101 -1.32 4.57 -0.49
N MET A 102 -1.31 5.90 -0.62
CA MET A 102 -2.51 6.69 -0.90
C MET A 102 -3.12 6.33 -2.26
N VAL A 103 -2.31 6.28 -3.33
CA VAL A 103 -2.81 5.96 -4.67
C VAL A 103 -3.38 4.53 -4.72
N ILE A 104 -2.75 3.59 -4.02
CA ILE A 104 -3.24 2.22 -3.93
C ILE A 104 -4.61 2.16 -3.25
N LEU A 105 -4.80 2.86 -2.14
CA LEU A 105 -6.05 2.85 -1.36
C LEU A 105 -7.23 3.50 -2.07
N MET A 106 -6.98 4.44 -3.01
CA MET A 106 -8.02 5.09 -3.81
C MET A 106 -8.47 4.25 -5.02
N THR A 107 -7.86 3.08 -5.25
CA THR A 107 -8.12 2.24 -6.43
C THR A 107 -8.76 0.90 -6.05
N SER A 108 -9.02 0.04 -7.04
CA SER A 108 -9.50 -1.34 -6.86
C SER A 108 -8.53 -2.28 -6.13
N PHE A 109 -7.28 -1.87 -5.91
CA PHE A 109 -6.21 -2.74 -5.42
C PHE A 109 -6.53 -3.42 -4.08
N THR A 110 -7.11 -2.66 -3.14
CA THR A 110 -7.39 -3.14 -1.77
C THR A 110 -8.26 -4.40 -1.77
N ARG A 111 -9.35 -4.42 -2.55
CA ARG A 111 -10.24 -5.57 -2.64
C ARG A 111 -9.53 -6.79 -3.21
N ILE A 112 -8.75 -6.59 -4.27
CA ILE A 112 -8.05 -7.66 -4.99
C ILE A 112 -7.00 -8.32 -4.08
N VAL A 113 -6.15 -7.53 -3.42
CA VAL A 113 -5.10 -8.07 -2.53
C VAL A 113 -5.70 -8.84 -1.35
N VAL A 114 -6.75 -8.30 -0.72
CA VAL A 114 -7.39 -8.96 0.42
C VAL A 114 -8.01 -10.29 0.01
N VAL A 115 -8.78 -10.33 -1.08
CA VAL A 115 -9.39 -11.58 -1.58
C VAL A 115 -8.32 -12.63 -1.93
N MET A 116 -7.27 -12.23 -2.64
CA MET A 116 -6.16 -13.13 -3.01
C MET A 116 -5.40 -13.65 -1.79
N SER A 117 -5.24 -12.81 -0.76
CA SER A 117 -4.59 -13.20 0.50
C SER A 117 -5.44 -14.21 1.29
N ILE A 118 -6.75 -13.99 1.36
CA ILE A 118 -7.70 -14.92 1.99
C ILE A 118 -7.70 -16.26 1.24
N LEU A 119 -7.72 -16.23 -0.10
CA LEU A 119 -7.66 -17.44 -0.93
C LEU A 119 -6.39 -18.26 -0.64
N ARG A 120 -5.22 -17.61 -0.59
CA ARG A 120 -3.96 -18.29 -0.26
C ARG A 120 -4.06 -19.03 1.08
N GLN A 121 -4.65 -18.39 2.08
CA GLN A 121 -4.83 -18.98 3.39
C GLN A 121 -5.86 -20.12 3.38
N ALA A 122 -6.95 -19.98 2.63
CA ALA A 122 -7.98 -21.00 2.47
C ALA A 122 -7.42 -22.31 1.86
N MET A 123 -6.52 -22.19 0.88
CA MET A 123 -5.86 -23.36 0.27
C MET A 123 -4.92 -24.09 1.24
N GLY A 124 -4.53 -23.48 2.36
CA GLY A 124 -3.60 -24.08 3.33
C GLY A 124 -2.14 -24.11 2.84
N LEU A 125 -1.81 -23.31 1.82
CA LEU A 125 -0.45 -23.22 1.29
C LEU A 125 0.43 -22.37 2.21
N GLN A 126 1.60 -22.90 2.58
CA GLN A 126 2.60 -22.12 3.32
C GLN A 126 3.28 -21.12 2.39
N GLN A 127 2.85 -19.85 2.46
CA GLN A 127 3.45 -18.70 1.78
C GLN A 127 3.61 -18.81 0.25
N THR A 128 3.02 -19.83 -0.38
CA THR A 128 2.95 -19.99 -1.83
C THR A 128 1.53 -19.66 -2.29
N PRO A 129 1.32 -18.72 -3.23
CA PRO A 129 2.31 -17.82 -3.83
C PRO A 129 2.84 -16.75 -2.87
N SER A 130 4.05 -16.25 -3.13
CA SER A 130 4.71 -15.24 -2.29
C SER A 130 3.91 -13.93 -2.28
N ASN A 131 4.09 -13.12 -1.22
CA ASN A 131 3.42 -11.81 -1.12
C ASN A 131 3.69 -10.93 -2.36
N GLN A 132 4.90 -10.99 -2.92
CA GLN A 132 5.27 -10.23 -4.10
C GLN A 132 4.47 -10.65 -5.34
N VAL A 133 4.20 -11.95 -5.51
CA VAL A 133 3.38 -12.46 -6.63
C VAL A 133 1.94 -11.99 -6.48
N ILE A 134 1.37 -12.06 -5.27
CA ILE A 134 0.01 -11.56 -5.01
C ILE A 134 -0.10 -10.06 -5.32
N ILE A 135 0.85 -9.26 -4.82
CA ILE A 135 0.90 -7.82 -5.08
C ILE A 135 1.04 -7.54 -6.57
N GLY A 136 1.89 -8.28 -7.29
CA GLY A 136 2.08 -8.14 -8.73
C GLY A 136 0.80 -8.42 -9.51
N ILE A 137 0.13 -9.55 -9.23
CA ILE A 137 -1.17 -9.89 -9.85
C ILE A 137 -2.21 -8.81 -9.54
N ALA A 138 -2.29 -8.36 -8.29
CA ALA A 138 -3.24 -7.34 -7.89
C ALA A 138 -2.99 -6.00 -8.57
N LEU A 139 -1.73 -5.60 -8.76
CA LEU A 139 -1.37 -4.38 -9.45
C LEU A 139 -1.77 -4.44 -10.94
N PHE A 140 -1.47 -5.54 -11.63
CA PHE A 140 -1.85 -5.70 -13.03
C PHE A 140 -3.36 -5.75 -13.22
N LEU A 141 -4.09 -6.45 -12.35
CA LEU A 141 -5.55 -6.40 -12.37
C LEU A 141 -6.09 -5.00 -12.04
N THR A 142 -5.43 -4.26 -11.14
CA THR A 142 -5.83 -2.88 -10.85
C THR A 142 -5.69 -2.00 -12.09
N PHE A 143 -4.60 -2.11 -12.85
CA PHE A 143 -4.48 -1.38 -14.11
C PHE A 143 -5.52 -1.80 -15.15
N PHE A 144 -5.86 -3.09 -15.19
CA PHE A 144 -6.91 -3.60 -16.07
C PHE A 144 -8.29 -3.03 -15.72
N VAL A 145 -8.69 -3.09 -14.45
CA VAL A 145 -9.98 -2.58 -13.95
C VAL A 145 -10.03 -1.06 -14.01
N MET A 146 -8.96 -0.36 -13.64
CA MET A 146 -8.90 1.10 -13.61
C MET A 146 -8.63 1.74 -14.97
N SER A 147 -8.47 0.96 -16.05
CA SER A 147 -8.20 1.48 -17.40
C SER A 147 -9.13 2.64 -17.82
N PRO A 148 -10.46 2.59 -17.68
CA PRO A 148 -11.33 3.72 -18.07
C PRO A 148 -11.04 4.99 -17.25
N VAL A 149 -10.85 4.85 -15.93
CA VAL A 149 -10.56 5.99 -15.03
C VAL A 149 -9.19 6.60 -15.35
N LEU A 150 -8.18 5.77 -15.59
CA LEU A 150 -6.83 6.22 -15.96
C LEU A 150 -6.82 6.92 -17.31
N ASN A 151 -7.61 6.45 -18.28
CA ASN A 151 -7.75 7.10 -19.57
C ASN A 151 -8.40 8.47 -19.43
N GLU A 152 -9.46 8.59 -18.62
CA GLU A 152 -10.14 9.86 -18.35
C GLU A 152 -9.21 10.87 -17.65
N ILE A 153 -8.46 10.43 -16.64
CA ILE A 153 -7.44 11.26 -15.98
C ILE A 153 -6.37 11.70 -16.99
N ASN A 154 -5.93 10.81 -17.87
CA ASN A 154 -4.93 11.16 -18.88
C ASN A 154 -5.45 12.23 -19.84
N GLU A 155 -6.67 12.09 -20.34
CA GLU A 155 -7.28 13.04 -21.28
C GLU A 155 -7.62 14.39 -20.66
N GLN A 156 -8.15 14.40 -19.43
CA GLN A 156 -8.64 15.62 -18.78
C GLN A 156 -7.59 16.36 -17.95
N ALA A 157 -6.58 15.67 -17.42
CA ALA A 157 -5.58 16.27 -16.54
C ALA A 157 -4.15 16.18 -17.10
N VAL A 158 -3.70 14.99 -17.51
CA VAL A 158 -2.28 14.79 -17.88
C VAL A 158 -1.95 15.47 -19.21
N GLN A 159 -2.74 15.25 -20.27
CA GLN A 159 -2.47 15.84 -21.59
C GLN A 159 -2.55 17.38 -21.56
N PRO A 160 -3.57 18.01 -20.95
CA PRO A 160 -3.62 19.47 -20.87
C PRO A 160 -2.47 20.06 -20.04
N TYR A 161 -2.04 19.37 -18.97
CA TYR A 161 -0.91 19.81 -18.15
C TYR A 161 0.42 19.74 -18.91
N LEU A 162 0.66 18.64 -19.64
CA LEU A 162 1.85 18.48 -20.49
C LEU A 162 1.90 19.46 -21.65
N ASN A 163 0.73 19.90 -22.14
CA ASN A 163 0.61 20.94 -23.17
C ASN A 163 0.60 22.36 -22.58
N GLU A 164 0.86 22.52 -21.27
CA GLU A 164 0.88 23.80 -20.55
C GLU A 164 -0.43 24.60 -20.65
N GLN A 165 -1.56 23.92 -20.91
CA GLN A 165 -2.89 24.53 -21.05
C GLN A 165 -3.56 24.78 -19.70
N VAL A 166 -3.18 24.02 -18.68
CA VAL A 166 -3.74 24.09 -17.32
C VAL A 166 -2.62 24.14 -16.29
N THR A 167 -2.88 24.79 -15.17
CA THR A 167 -1.95 24.79 -14.04
C THR A 167 -1.95 23.43 -13.32
N ALA A 168 -0.89 23.13 -12.55
CA ALA A 168 -0.82 21.90 -11.76
C ALA A 168 -2.03 21.72 -10.82
N ARG A 169 -2.57 22.82 -10.28
CA ARG A 169 -3.74 22.80 -9.40
C ARG A 169 -5.03 22.44 -10.15
N GLN A 170 -5.24 23.04 -11.32
CA GLN A 170 -6.38 22.70 -12.17
C GLN A 170 -6.32 21.25 -12.68
N ALA A 171 -5.12 20.76 -13.03
CA ALA A 171 -4.92 19.36 -13.40
C ALA A 171 -5.26 18.42 -12.23
N PHE A 172 -4.87 18.77 -11.00
CA PHE A 172 -5.21 18.01 -9.81
C PHE A 172 -6.72 17.99 -9.53
N ASP A 173 -7.41 19.12 -9.70
CA ASP A 173 -8.87 19.20 -9.54
C ASP A 173 -9.61 18.40 -10.63
N ALA A 174 -9.14 18.46 -11.88
CA ALA A 174 -9.67 17.66 -12.98
C ALA A 174 -9.45 16.15 -12.77
N ALA A 175 -8.29 15.74 -12.24
CA ALA A 175 -8.00 14.33 -11.98
C ALA A 175 -8.82 13.74 -10.83
N GLN A 176 -9.28 14.57 -9.88
CA GLN A 176 -10.09 14.12 -8.75
C GLN A 176 -11.50 13.70 -9.18
N ALA A 177 -12.11 14.37 -10.15
CA ALA A 177 -13.48 14.09 -10.59
C ALA A 177 -13.72 12.63 -11.03
N PRO A 178 -12.94 12.03 -11.95
CA PRO A 178 -13.13 10.64 -12.37
C PRO A 178 -12.83 9.64 -11.24
N MET A 179 -11.84 9.95 -10.37
CA MET A 179 -11.55 9.11 -9.20
C MET A 179 -12.70 9.13 -8.20
N LYS A 180 -13.29 10.31 -7.96
CA LYS A 180 -14.46 10.50 -7.10
C LYS A 180 -15.66 9.71 -7.61
N ALA A 181 -15.94 9.81 -8.92
CA ALA A 181 -17.01 9.08 -9.57
C ALA A 181 -16.82 7.56 -9.45
N PHE A 182 -15.60 7.06 -9.65
CA PHE A 182 -15.26 5.64 -9.45
C PHE A 182 -15.54 5.18 -8.03
N MET A 183 -15.04 5.88 -7.01
CA MET A 183 -15.24 5.45 -5.62
C MET A 183 -16.71 5.55 -5.19
N LEU A 184 -17.45 6.56 -5.64
CA LEU A 184 -18.88 6.70 -5.32
C LEU A 184 -19.71 5.53 -5.85
N LYS A 185 -19.42 5.04 -7.06
CA LYS A 185 -20.10 3.85 -7.62
C LYS A 185 -19.88 2.58 -6.80
N GLN A 186 -18.73 2.46 -6.13
CA GLN A 186 -18.37 1.28 -5.33
C GLN A 186 -18.73 1.41 -3.85
N THR A 187 -18.80 2.64 -3.34
CA THR A 187 -19.07 2.89 -1.92
C THR A 187 -20.54 2.60 -1.60
N ARG A 188 -20.79 1.74 -0.62
CA ARG A 188 -22.15 1.48 -0.15
C ARG A 188 -22.72 2.73 0.50
N ILE A 189 -23.97 3.05 0.14
CA ILE A 189 -24.71 4.20 0.68
C ILE A 189 -24.67 4.26 2.21
N LYS A 190 -24.92 3.12 2.87
CA LYS A 190 -24.88 3.03 4.35
C LYS A 190 -23.50 3.38 4.93
N ASP A 191 -22.42 2.96 4.27
CA ASP A 191 -21.06 3.23 4.75
C ASP A 191 -20.76 4.73 4.54
N LEU A 192 -21.13 5.28 3.38
CA LEU A 192 -21.00 6.72 3.09
C LEU A 192 -21.77 7.59 4.09
N GLU A 193 -23.05 7.29 4.33
CA GLU A 193 -23.90 7.99 5.31
C GLU A 193 -23.27 7.99 6.71
N THR A 194 -22.68 6.87 7.11
CA THR A 194 -22.03 6.76 8.42
C THR A 194 -20.87 7.75 8.55
N PHE A 195 -20.01 7.84 7.53
CA PHE A 195 -18.89 8.77 7.53
C PHE A 195 -19.32 10.23 7.35
N VAL A 196 -20.34 10.51 6.54
CA VAL A 196 -20.92 11.86 6.43
C VAL A 196 -21.47 12.32 7.78
N ASN A 197 -22.24 11.47 8.46
CA ASN A 197 -22.78 11.78 9.80
C ASN A 197 -21.67 12.01 10.85
N MET A 198 -20.56 11.26 10.77
CA MET A 198 -19.40 11.46 11.65
C MET A 198 -18.64 12.75 11.35
N SER A 199 -18.60 13.17 10.09
CA SER A 199 -17.93 14.41 9.66
C SER A 199 -18.69 15.68 10.05
N GLY A 200 -20.01 15.57 10.26
CA GLY A 200 -20.89 16.72 10.47
C GLY A 200 -21.20 17.52 9.20
N GLU A 201 -20.74 17.07 8.02
CA GLU A 201 -21.09 17.68 6.74
C GLU A 201 -22.58 17.46 6.43
N GLN A 202 -23.29 18.55 6.08
CA GLN A 202 -24.64 18.44 5.50
C GLN A 202 -24.50 18.40 3.98
N VAL A 203 -24.67 17.22 3.42
CA VAL A 203 -24.53 16.98 1.99
C VAL A 203 -25.87 16.54 1.42
N SER A 204 -26.35 17.23 0.38
CA SER A 204 -27.64 16.92 -0.26
C SER A 204 -27.54 15.81 -1.29
N ASN A 205 -26.42 15.75 -2.03
CA ASN A 205 -26.15 14.72 -3.03
C ASN A 205 -24.85 13.96 -2.72
N PRO A 206 -24.76 12.65 -3.00
CA PRO A 206 -23.53 11.87 -2.81
C PRO A 206 -22.31 12.45 -3.55
N GLU A 207 -22.53 13.14 -4.67
CA GLU A 207 -21.48 13.75 -5.49
C GLU A 207 -20.79 14.94 -4.81
N ASP A 208 -21.48 15.59 -3.86
CA ASP A 208 -20.98 16.78 -3.17
C ASP A 208 -20.08 16.43 -1.97
N VAL A 209 -20.02 15.15 -1.57
CA VAL A 209 -19.24 14.68 -0.40
C VAL A 209 -17.75 14.99 -0.55
N SER A 210 -17.09 15.49 0.49
CA SER A 210 -15.66 15.78 0.41
C SER A 210 -14.81 14.52 0.22
N MET A 211 -13.68 14.67 -0.48
CA MET A 211 -12.76 13.54 -0.75
C MET A 211 -12.23 12.92 0.56
N ALA A 212 -12.03 13.74 1.59
CA ALA A 212 -11.57 13.32 2.90
C ALA A 212 -12.57 12.40 3.64
N VAL A 213 -13.87 12.54 3.35
CA VAL A 213 -14.94 11.69 3.89
C VAL A 213 -15.15 10.46 2.99
N LEU A 214 -15.08 10.65 1.66
CA LEU A 214 -15.30 9.57 0.70
C LEU A 214 -14.22 8.49 0.77
N ILE A 215 -12.94 8.84 0.89
CA ILE A 215 -11.84 7.85 0.88
C ILE A 215 -11.97 6.83 2.03
N PRO A 216 -12.13 7.23 3.32
CA PRO A 216 -12.33 6.27 4.41
C PRO A 216 -13.60 5.42 4.26
N ALA A 217 -14.69 6.02 3.76
CA ALA A 217 -15.94 5.31 3.48
C ALA A 217 -15.75 4.24 2.40
N PHE A 218 -15.07 4.60 1.31
CA PHE A 218 -14.71 3.71 0.21
C PHE A 218 -13.86 2.54 0.73
N ILE A 219 -12.76 2.80 1.44
CA ILE A 219 -11.87 1.76 1.98
C ILE A 219 -12.64 0.78 2.86
N THR A 220 -13.52 1.28 3.74
CA THR A 220 -14.35 0.43 4.60
C THR A 220 -15.29 -0.45 3.79
N SER A 221 -15.90 0.10 2.73
CA SER A 221 -16.81 -0.61 1.85
C SER A 221 -16.10 -1.67 1.00
N GLU A 222 -14.90 -1.36 0.51
CA GLU A 222 -14.03 -2.27 -0.22
C GLU A 222 -13.59 -3.44 0.66
N LEU A 223 -13.14 -3.18 1.89
CA LEU A 223 -12.75 -4.22 2.84
C LEU A 223 -13.92 -5.15 3.14
N LYS A 224 -15.11 -4.60 3.41
CA LYS A 224 -16.32 -5.40 3.67
C LYS A 224 -16.65 -6.30 2.49
N THR A 225 -16.60 -5.77 1.27
CA THR A 225 -16.86 -6.53 0.05
C THR A 225 -15.78 -7.60 -0.18
N ALA A 226 -14.51 -7.27 0.06
CA ALA A 226 -13.39 -8.20 -0.03
C ALA A 226 -13.52 -9.36 0.96
N PHE A 227 -13.91 -9.09 2.21
CA PHE A 227 -14.15 -10.13 3.21
C PHE A 227 -15.36 -10.99 2.85
N GLN A 228 -16.43 -10.43 2.27
CA GLN A 228 -17.58 -11.20 1.80
C GLN A 228 -17.18 -12.18 0.69
N ILE A 229 -16.45 -11.70 -0.32
CA ILE A 229 -15.94 -12.53 -1.42
C ILE A 229 -14.97 -13.58 -0.86
N GLY A 230 -14.01 -13.16 -0.04
CA GLY A 230 -13.03 -14.04 0.57
C GLY A 230 -13.67 -15.15 1.40
N PHE A 231 -14.71 -14.83 2.18
CA PHE A 231 -15.48 -15.81 2.94
C PHE A 231 -16.19 -16.82 2.03
N MET A 232 -16.86 -16.35 0.97
CA MET A 232 -17.52 -17.23 0.00
C MET A 232 -16.53 -18.19 -0.68
N LEU A 233 -15.33 -17.70 -1.02
CA LEU A 233 -14.25 -18.53 -1.56
C LEU A 233 -13.66 -19.50 -0.53
N PHE A 234 -13.71 -19.16 0.76
CA PHE A 234 -13.17 -19.99 1.84
C PHE A 234 -14.03 -21.23 2.12
N LEU A 235 -15.36 -21.11 2.00
CA LEU A 235 -16.31 -22.17 2.33
C LEU A 235 -16.03 -23.55 1.71
N PRO A 236 -15.80 -23.70 0.37
CA PRO A 236 -15.53 -25.01 -0.21
C PRO A 236 -14.27 -25.68 0.38
N PHE A 237 -13.22 -24.91 0.66
CA PHE A 237 -11.99 -25.45 1.26
C PHE A 237 -12.19 -25.87 2.71
N LEU A 238 -12.98 -25.11 3.46
CA LEU A 238 -13.34 -25.45 4.84
C LEU A 238 -14.14 -26.77 4.89
N ILE A 239 -15.04 -27.00 3.94
CA ILE A 239 -15.78 -28.26 3.84
C ILE A 239 -14.80 -29.44 3.63
N ILE A 240 -13.81 -29.29 2.75
CA ILE A 240 -12.77 -30.31 2.53
C ILE A 240 -12.00 -30.58 3.83
N ASP A 241 -11.60 -29.54 4.56
CA ASP A 241 -10.88 -29.70 5.84
C ASP A 241 -11.69 -30.47 6.87
N LEU A 242 -12.97 -30.12 7.05
CA LEU A 242 -13.84 -30.78 8.01
C LEU A 242 -14.10 -32.25 7.65
N VAL A 243 -14.32 -32.54 6.35
CA VAL A 243 -14.52 -33.90 5.88
C VAL A 243 -13.26 -34.74 6.08
N VAL A 244 -12.09 -34.26 5.64
CA VAL A 244 -10.83 -35.00 5.79
C VAL A 244 -10.49 -35.21 7.27
N ALA A 245 -10.66 -34.20 8.12
CA ALA A 245 -10.43 -34.33 9.56
C ALA A 245 -11.35 -35.40 10.18
N SER A 246 -12.64 -35.40 9.83
CA SER A 246 -13.59 -36.39 10.34
C SER A 246 -13.24 -37.83 9.94
N VAL A 247 -12.76 -38.04 8.71
CA VAL A 247 -12.34 -39.36 8.22
C VAL A 247 -11.06 -39.83 8.90
N LEU A 248 -10.06 -38.95 9.05
CA LEU A 248 -8.81 -39.28 9.75
C LEU A 248 -9.05 -39.64 11.22
N MET A 249 -9.93 -38.90 11.89
CA MET A 249 -10.34 -39.19 13.27
C MET A 249 -11.07 -40.54 13.37
N ALA A 250 -11.94 -40.85 12.40
CA ALA A 250 -12.64 -42.15 12.34
C ALA A 250 -11.67 -43.34 12.15
N MET A 251 -10.56 -43.14 11.44
CA MET A 251 -9.51 -44.15 11.27
C MET A 251 -8.57 -44.29 12.49
N GLY A 252 -8.74 -43.46 13.52
CA GLY A 252 -7.87 -43.45 14.71
C GLY A 252 -6.53 -42.75 14.51
N MET A 253 -6.32 -42.04 13.40
CA MET A 253 -5.06 -41.35 13.09
C MET A 253 -5.05 -39.93 13.67
N MET A 254 -4.99 -39.81 15.00
CA MET A 254 -5.00 -38.51 15.69
C MET A 254 -3.72 -37.67 15.51
N MET A 255 -2.61 -38.30 15.13
CA MET A 255 -1.30 -37.64 15.03
C MET A 255 -1.01 -37.02 13.65
N LEU A 256 -1.77 -37.40 12.61
CA LEU A 256 -1.62 -36.80 11.29
C LEU A 256 -2.40 -35.50 11.23
N SER A 257 -1.72 -34.41 10.88
CA SER A 257 -2.36 -33.11 10.68
C SER A 257 -3.36 -33.21 9.51
N PRO A 258 -4.66 -32.93 9.72
CA PRO A 258 -5.65 -32.95 8.64
C PRO A 258 -5.32 -31.98 7.51
N MET A 259 -4.61 -30.89 7.81
CA MET A 259 -4.19 -29.86 6.84
C MET A 259 -3.26 -30.42 5.76
N ILE A 260 -2.33 -31.30 6.13
CA ILE A 260 -1.37 -31.88 5.17
C ILE A 260 -2.09 -32.85 4.22
N VAL A 261 -3.06 -33.60 4.75
CA VAL A 261 -3.84 -34.57 3.99
C VAL A 261 -4.89 -33.89 3.10
N SER A 262 -5.49 -32.78 3.54
CA SER A 262 -6.52 -32.06 2.79
C SER A 262 -5.96 -31.22 1.64
N LEU A 263 -4.71 -30.75 1.73
CA LEU A 263 -4.04 -29.91 0.73
C LEU A 263 -4.13 -30.45 -0.72
N PRO A 264 -3.75 -31.72 -1.03
CA PRO A 264 -3.85 -32.23 -2.39
C PRO A 264 -5.29 -32.22 -2.93
N PHE A 265 -6.30 -32.49 -2.09
CA PHE A 265 -7.71 -32.42 -2.49
C PHE A 265 -8.15 -30.99 -2.78
N LYS A 266 -7.70 -30.01 -1.98
CA LYS A 266 -7.96 -28.59 -2.23
C LYS A 266 -7.36 -28.13 -3.55
N LEU A 267 -6.10 -28.48 -3.81
CA LEU A 267 -5.43 -28.13 -5.07
C LEU A 267 -6.10 -28.81 -6.27
N MET A 268 -6.48 -30.07 -6.13
CA MET A 268 -7.22 -30.79 -7.16
C MET A 268 -8.54 -30.08 -7.47
N LEU A 269 -9.36 -29.78 -6.47
CA LEU A 269 -10.61 -29.06 -6.65
C LEU A 269 -10.37 -27.69 -7.31
N PHE A 270 -9.39 -26.94 -6.83
CA PHE A 270 -9.08 -25.60 -7.34
C PHE A 270 -8.68 -25.61 -8.82
N VAL A 271 -7.87 -26.59 -9.24
CA VAL A 271 -7.48 -26.74 -10.65
C VAL A 271 -8.64 -27.24 -11.51
N LEU A 272 -9.44 -28.19 -11.00
CA LEU A 272 -10.57 -28.77 -11.74
C LEU A 272 -11.68 -27.76 -12.07
N VAL A 273 -11.88 -26.77 -11.21
CA VAL A 273 -12.87 -25.71 -11.43
C VAL A 273 -12.31 -24.49 -12.17
N ASP A 274 -11.06 -24.57 -12.64
CA ASP A 274 -10.31 -23.42 -13.17
C ASP A 274 -10.35 -22.20 -12.22
N GLY A 275 -9.97 -22.44 -10.97
CA GLY A 275 -10.17 -21.50 -9.86
C GLY A 275 -9.50 -20.15 -10.06
N TRP A 276 -8.35 -20.09 -10.74
CA TRP A 276 -7.72 -18.81 -11.08
C TRP A 276 -8.59 -18.00 -12.03
N ASN A 277 -9.10 -18.60 -13.11
CA ASN A 277 -9.97 -17.90 -14.05
C ASN A 277 -11.25 -17.41 -13.35
N LEU A 278 -11.89 -18.27 -12.57
CA LEU A 278 -13.13 -17.95 -11.86
C LEU A 278 -12.93 -16.79 -10.86
N ILE A 279 -11.82 -16.78 -10.13
CA ILE A 279 -11.57 -15.73 -9.13
C ILE A 279 -11.20 -14.41 -9.79
N LEU A 280 -10.31 -14.42 -10.80
CA LEU A 280 -9.90 -13.19 -11.47
C LEU A 280 -11.08 -12.58 -12.26
N SER A 281 -11.91 -13.40 -12.89
CA SER A 281 -13.12 -12.95 -13.60
C SER A 281 -14.20 -12.41 -12.65
N THR A 282 -14.45 -13.08 -11.52
CA THR A 282 -15.40 -12.58 -10.51
C THR A 282 -14.91 -11.29 -9.85
N LEU A 283 -13.60 -11.16 -9.59
CA LEU A 283 -13.02 -9.91 -9.09
C LEU A 283 -13.14 -8.78 -10.10
N ALA A 284 -12.80 -9.01 -11.37
CA ALA A 284 -12.93 -8.00 -12.41
C ALA A 284 -14.40 -7.59 -12.63
N GLY A 285 -15.33 -8.55 -12.65
CA GLY A 285 -16.76 -8.30 -12.77
C GLY A 285 -17.42 -7.73 -11.51
N SER A 286 -16.77 -7.84 -10.35
CA SER A 286 -17.27 -7.27 -9.09
C SER A 286 -17.20 -5.74 -9.06
N PHE A 287 -16.40 -5.13 -9.94
CA PHE A 287 -16.37 -3.67 -10.10
C PHE A 287 -17.40 -3.27 -11.15
N ALA A 288 -18.54 -2.74 -10.70
CA ALA A 288 -19.47 -2.04 -11.59
C ALA A 288 -18.81 -0.72 -12.06
N LEU A 289 -18.24 -0.73 -13.25
CA LEU A 289 -17.67 0.46 -13.92
C LEU A 289 -18.72 1.15 -14.79
#